data_AF-A0A944CHP6-F1
#
_entry.id   AF-A0A944CHP6-F1
#
_cell.length_a   1.000
_cell.length_b   1.000
_cell.length_c   1.000
_cell.angle_alpha   90.00
_cell.angle_beta   90.00
_cell.angle_gamma   90.00
#
_symmetry.space_group_name_H-M   'P 1'
#
loop_
_entity.id
_entity.type
_entity.pdbx_description
1 polymer ?
#
loop_
_entity_poly.entity_id
_entity_poly.type
_entity_poly.pdbx_seq_one_letter_code
_entity_poly.pdbx_strand_id
1 'polypeptide(L)'
;SITSSANQEDHVSMGTTAARHGYQIIENARRVLAIECVIALQAAELKGVEGLSPKTRRKYDEFRSIVPSITHDRQFHKDIEAVAQYLKQSIYHTTACH
;
A
#
# COMPACT_ATOMS: atom_id res chain seq x y z
N SER A 1 -28.17 -9.29 21.28
CA SER A 1 -27.64 -9.06 22.64
C SER A 1 -28.28 -10.07 23.58
N ILE A 2 -27.51 -11.02 24.08
CA ILE A 2 -27.86 -11.83 25.25
C ILE A 2 -26.76 -11.53 26.26
N THR A 3 -27.13 -10.99 27.42
CA THR A 3 -26.20 -10.71 28.51
C THR A 3 -25.94 -11.99 29.28
N SER A 4 -24.68 -12.32 29.53
CA SER A 4 -24.29 -13.30 30.53
C SER A 4 -23.15 -12.70 31.34
N SER A 5 -23.37 -12.62 32.64
CA SER A 5 -22.45 -12.17 33.70
C SER A 5 -22.51 -10.67 34.00
N ALA A 6 -23.17 -10.38 35.11
CA ALA A 6 -23.40 -9.06 35.67
C ALA A 6 -22.10 -8.26 35.91
N ASN A 7 -21.88 -7.24 35.08
CA ASN A 7 -21.47 -5.90 35.48
C ASN A 7 -20.23 -5.78 36.41
N GLN A 8 -19.20 -6.61 36.24
CA GLN A 8 -17.93 -6.48 37.00
C GLN A 8 -16.68 -6.35 36.11
N GLU A 9 -16.79 -6.53 34.80
CA GLU A 9 -15.69 -6.27 33.85
C GLU A 9 -16.18 -5.57 32.57
N ASP A 10 -17.19 -4.71 32.65
CA ASP A 10 -17.85 -4.16 31.44
C ASP A 10 -17.10 -2.99 30.78
N HIS A 11 -15.87 -2.71 31.22
CA HIS A 11 -14.97 -1.78 30.54
C HIS A 11 -13.75 -2.52 29.96
N VAL A 12 -14.01 -3.63 29.27
CA VAL A 12 -13.02 -4.20 28.36
C VAL A 12 -12.78 -3.19 27.24
N SER A 13 -11.54 -2.73 27.11
CA SER A 13 -11.15 -1.69 26.16
C SER A 13 -11.38 -2.04 24.68
N MET A 14 -11.84 -3.27 24.38
CA MET A 14 -11.95 -3.85 23.04
C MET A 14 -10.67 -3.63 22.21
N GLY A 15 -9.54 -3.36 22.88
CA GLY A 15 -8.36 -2.74 22.30
C GLY A 15 -7.68 -3.66 21.30
N THR A 16 -7.66 -4.97 21.58
CA THR A 16 -7.11 -5.98 20.66
C THR A 16 -7.96 -6.12 19.40
N THR A 17 -9.28 -6.06 19.52
CA THR A 17 -10.20 -6.09 18.37
C THR A 17 -10.07 -4.82 17.54
N ALA A 18 -10.08 -3.66 18.18
CA ALA A 18 -9.87 -2.36 17.54
C ALA A 18 -8.50 -2.27 16.83
N ALA A 19 -7.43 -2.76 17.46
CA ALA A 19 -6.09 -2.80 16.87
C ALA A 19 -6.04 -3.73 15.64
N ARG A 20 -6.72 -4.88 15.69
CA ARG A 20 -6.80 -5.79 14.53
C ARG A 20 -7.55 -5.16 13.37
N HIS A 21 -8.67 -4.47 13.64
CA HIS A 21 -9.40 -3.75 12.60
C HIS A 21 -8.58 -2.59 12.03
N GLY A 22 -7.90 -1.82 12.88
CA GLY A 22 -6.99 -0.75 12.43
C GLY A 22 -5.88 -1.28 11.52
N TYR A 23 -5.29 -2.43 11.86
CA TYR A 23 -4.29 -3.08 11.02
C TYR A 23 -4.84 -3.44 9.64
N GLN A 24 -6.04 -4.01 9.58
CA GLN A 24 -6.71 -4.35 8.31
C GLN A 24 -7.00 -3.12 7.46
N ILE A 25 -7.42 -2.00 8.08
CA ILE A 25 -7.64 -0.73 7.38
C ILE A 25 -6.35 -0.23 6.74
N ILE A 26 -5.23 -0.26 7.49
CA ILE A 26 -3.92 0.16 6.98
C ILE A 26 -3.48 -0.73 5.81
N GLU A 27 -3.70 -2.04 5.90
CA GLU A 27 -3.39 -2.97 4.82
C GLU A 27 -4.20 -2.66 3.54
N ASN A 28 -5.50 -2.40 3.68
CA ASN A 28 -6.36 -2.02 2.56
C ASN A 28 -5.97 -0.68 1.95
N ALA A 29 -5.69 0.33 2.78
CA ALA A 29 -5.22 1.63 2.32
C ALA A 29 -3.91 1.50 1.50
N ARG A 30 -2.99 0.61 1.93
CA ARG A 30 -1.76 0.34 1.18
C ARG A 30 -2.03 -0.26 -0.21
N ARG A 31 -3.01 -1.16 -0.32
CA ARG A 31 -3.43 -1.71 -1.62
C ARG A 31 -4.01 -0.62 -2.54
N VAL A 32 -4.81 0.30 -2.00
CA VAL A 32 -5.34 1.44 -2.77
C VAL A 32 -4.21 2.31 -3.30
N LEU A 33 -3.24 2.66 -2.46
CA LEU A 33 -2.05 3.42 -2.88
C LEU A 33 -1.21 2.67 -3.91
N ALA A 34 -1.07 1.35 -3.78
CA ALA A 34 -0.37 0.53 -4.76
C ALA A 34 -1.04 0.58 -6.14
N ILE A 35 -2.38 0.51 -6.19
CA ILE A 35 -3.14 0.66 -7.44
C ILE A 35 -2.92 2.04 -8.05
N GLU A 36 -2.99 3.10 -7.24
CA GLU A 36 -2.73 4.47 -7.70
C GLU A 36 -1.33 4.61 -8.30
N CYS A 37 -0.30 4.04 -7.66
CA CYS A 37 1.05 4.02 -8.21
C CYS A 37 1.13 3.32 -9.56
N VAL A 38 0.51 2.13 -9.71
CA VAL A 38 0.50 1.40 -10.99
C VAL A 38 -0.12 2.24 -12.11
N ILE A 39 -1.25 2.88 -11.83
CA ILE A 39 -1.94 3.76 -12.78
C ILE A 39 -1.07 4.98 -13.12
N ALA A 40 -0.43 5.59 -12.12
CA ALA A 40 0.44 6.75 -12.31
C ALA A 40 1.66 6.43 -13.18
N LEU A 41 2.26 5.24 -13.03
CA LEU A 41 3.36 4.78 -13.89
C LEU A 41 2.92 4.66 -15.35
N GLN A 42 1.76 4.04 -15.59
CA GLN A 42 1.22 3.92 -16.94
C GLN A 42 0.87 5.29 -17.52
N ALA A 43 0.27 6.18 -16.74
CA ALA A 43 -0.04 7.54 -17.17
C ALA A 43 1.23 8.35 -17.50
N ALA A 44 2.31 8.17 -16.73
CA ALA A 44 3.60 8.79 -16.98
C ALA A 44 4.24 8.28 -18.28
N GLU A 45 4.11 6.98 -18.60
CA GLU A 45 4.54 6.43 -19.89
C GLU A 45 3.79 7.05 -21.06
N LEU A 46 2.45 7.11 -20.96
CA LEU A 46 1.60 7.66 -22.01
C LEU A 46 1.82 9.16 -22.25
N LYS A 47 2.12 9.91 -21.18
CA LYS A 47 2.38 11.35 -21.26
C LYS A 47 3.81 11.69 -21.74
N GLY A 48 4.74 10.75 -21.60
CA GLY A 48 6.15 10.93 -21.95
C GLY A 48 7.03 11.10 -20.70
N VAL A 49 7.86 10.10 -20.45
CA VAL A 49 8.79 10.01 -19.30
C VAL A 49 9.87 11.11 -19.34
N GLU A 50 10.08 11.75 -20.50
CA GLU A 50 11.07 12.82 -20.70
C GLU A 50 10.73 14.12 -19.95
N GLY A 51 9.45 14.35 -19.65
CA GLY A 51 9.00 15.52 -18.88
C GLY A 51 9.10 15.38 -17.36
N LEU A 52 9.58 14.23 -16.85
CA LEU A 52 9.67 13.98 -15.42
C LEU A 52 10.89 14.66 -14.79
N SER A 53 10.71 15.21 -13.59
CA SER A 53 11.84 15.72 -12.81
C SER A 53 12.85 14.59 -12.51
N PRO A 54 14.15 14.88 -12.31
CA PRO A 54 15.16 13.85 -12.05
C PRO A 54 14.84 12.96 -10.84
N LYS A 55 14.22 13.54 -9.80
CA LYS A 55 13.80 12.78 -8.61
C LYS A 55 12.63 11.84 -8.92
N THR A 56 11.63 12.34 -9.65
CA THR A 56 10.48 11.55 -10.06
C THR A 56 10.88 10.45 -11.04
N ARG A 57 11.81 10.72 -11.94
CA ARG A 57 12.33 9.73 -12.91
C ARG A 57 13.03 8.57 -12.22
N ARG A 58 13.90 8.84 -11.23
CA ARG A 58 14.54 7.78 -10.43
C ARG A 58 13.51 6.87 -9.75
N LYS A 59 12.48 7.47 -9.15
CA LYS A 59 11.40 6.71 -8.50
C LYS A 59 10.59 5.92 -9.52
N TYR A 60 10.27 6.54 -10.65
CA TYR A 60 9.60 5.87 -11.76
C TYR A 60 10.39 4.64 -12.23
N ASP A 61 11.71 4.76 -12.46
CA ASP A 61 12.57 3.66 -12.89
C ASP A 61 12.62 2.54 -11.83
N GLU A 62 12.71 2.90 -10.55
CA GLU A 62 12.66 1.98 -9.42
C GLU A 62 11.34 1.19 -9.40
N PHE A 63 10.20 1.86 -9.51
CA PHE A 63 8.90 1.21 -9.56
C PHE A 63 8.71 0.38 -10.85
N ARG A 64 9.33 0.75 -11.96
CA ARG A 64 9.27 -0.02 -13.22
C ARG A 64 10.07 -1.31 -13.20
N SER A 65 11.06 -1.41 -12.33
CA SER A 65 11.73 -2.68 -12.04
C SER A 65 10.81 -3.68 -11.33
N ILE A 66 9.78 -3.19 -10.64
CA ILE A 66 8.81 -4.00 -9.87
C ILE A 66 7.59 -4.32 -10.73
N VAL A 67 7.04 -3.31 -11.41
CA VAL A 67 5.84 -3.44 -12.25
C VAL A 67 6.21 -3.17 -13.71
N PRO A 68 6.25 -4.21 -14.56
CA PRO A 68 6.55 -4.03 -15.98
C PRO A 68 5.46 -3.22 -16.67
N SER A 69 5.78 -2.61 -17.81
CA SER A 69 4.80 -1.86 -18.59
C SER A 69 3.58 -2.72 -18.97
N ILE A 70 2.40 -2.10 -18.94
CA ILE A 70 1.13 -2.78 -19.21
C ILE A 70 0.85 -2.66 -20.71
N THR A 71 1.19 -3.72 -21.45
CA THR A 71 0.98 -3.79 -22.91
C THR A 71 -0.17 -4.70 -23.30
N HIS A 72 -0.49 -5.67 -22.45
CA HIS A 72 -1.55 -6.66 -22.62
C HIS A 72 -2.17 -6.96 -21.27
N ASP A 73 -3.39 -7.50 -21.29
CA ASP A 73 -4.11 -7.83 -20.08
C ASP A 73 -3.42 -8.98 -19.33
N ARG A 74 -3.22 -8.81 -18.03
CA ARG A 74 -2.53 -9.78 -17.17
C ARG A 74 -3.09 -9.76 -15.76
N GLN A 75 -2.59 -10.66 -14.91
CA GLN A 75 -2.99 -10.72 -13.50
C GLN A 75 -2.40 -9.55 -12.69
N PHE A 76 -3.11 -8.43 -12.63
CA PHE A 76 -2.70 -7.24 -11.89
C PHE A 76 -2.58 -7.43 -10.38
N HIS A 77 -3.24 -8.45 -9.82
CA HIS A 77 -3.16 -8.73 -8.38
C HIS A 77 -1.71 -8.92 -7.91
N LYS A 78 -0.87 -9.61 -8.69
CA LYS A 78 0.54 -9.84 -8.35
C LYS A 78 1.34 -8.54 -8.34
N ASP A 79 1.08 -7.67 -9.31
CA ASP A 79 1.74 -6.37 -9.43
C ASP A 79 1.36 -5.44 -8.27
N ILE A 80 0.06 -5.40 -7.92
CA ILE A 80 -0.45 -4.59 -6.80
C ILE A 80 0.14 -5.08 -5.48
N GLU A 81 0.19 -6.39 -5.23
CA GLU A 81 0.79 -6.94 -4.01
C GLU A 81 2.30 -6.67 -3.94
N ALA A 82 3.03 -6.78 -5.06
CA ALA A 82 4.45 -6.46 -5.12
C ALA A 82 4.72 -4.99 -4.76
N VAL A 83 3.93 -4.05 -5.31
CA VAL A 83 4.04 -2.62 -4.98
C VAL A 83 3.64 -2.36 -3.53
N ALA A 84 2.58 -3.00 -3.03
CA ALA A 84 2.17 -2.86 -1.64
C ALA A 84 3.26 -3.37 -0.68
N GLN A 85 3.93 -4.47 -1.01
CA GLN A 85 5.04 -4.99 -0.22
C GLN A 85 6.26 -4.06 -0.26
N TYR A 86 6.59 -3.52 -1.43
CA TYR A 86 7.65 -2.52 -1.57
C TYR A 86 7.35 -1.25 -0.75
N LEU A 87 6.12 -0.72 -0.82
CA LEU A 87 5.70 0.45 -0.02
C LEU A 87 5.81 0.18 1.48
N LYS A 88 5.48 -1.04 1.92
CA LYS A 88 5.64 -1.46 3.31
C LYS A 88 7.12 -1.47 3.72
N GLN A 89 8.02 -2.01 2.89
CA GLN A 89 9.46 -2.07 3.17
C GLN A 89 10.14 -0.69 3.16
N SER A 90 9.75 0.18 2.22
CA SER A 90 10.29 1.54 2.07
C SER A 90 10.12 2.39 3.33
N ILE A 91 8.99 2.24 4.04
CA ILE A 91 8.73 2.90 5.32
C ILE A 91 9.76 2.50 6.38
N TYR A 92 10.08 1.19 6.48
CA TYR A 92 11.04 0.69 7.47
C TYR A 92 12.49 1.09 7.16
N HIS A 93 12.85 1.24 5.89
CA HIS A 93 14.17 1.72 5.49
C HIS A 93 14.37 3.21 5.76
N THR A 94 13.32 4.02 5.57
CA THR A 94 13.39 5.46 5.85
C THR A 94 13.58 5.75 7.34
N THR A 95 13.01 4.92 8.23
CA THR A 95 13.14 5.07 9.69
C THR A 95 14.48 4.59 10.26
N ALA A 96 15.30 3.86 9.50
CA ALA A 96 16.61 3.37 9.96
C ALA A 96 17.76 4.37 9.73
N CYS A 97 17.52 5.42 8.94
CA CYS A 97 18.44 6.54 8.76
C CYS A 97 17.87 7.79 9.42
N HIS A 98 17.75 7.78 10.75
CA HIS A 98 17.71 9.00 11.55
C HIS A 98 18.46 8.79 12.85
#